data_AF-A0A1V3XDA3-F1
#
_entry.id   AF-A0A1V3XDA3-F1
#
_cell.length_a   1.000
_cell.length_b   1.000
_cell.length_c   1.000
_cell.angle_alpha   90.00
_cell.angle_beta   90.00
_cell.angle_gamma   90.00
#
_symmetry.space_group_name_H-M   'P 1'
#
loop_
_entity.id
_entity.type
_entity.pdbx_description
1 polymer ?
#
loop_
_entity_poly.entity_id
_entity_poly.type
_entity_poly.pdbx_seq_one_letter_code
_entity_poly.pdbx_strand_id
1 'polypeptide(L)'
;MAGPQLAALIALMRAEASSAGRDPASLEVSLGHLVTKIDSERAARLVDAGADRIVLGMPSTTDIEHAKDVVSACAQRLGLAS
;
A
#
# COMPACT_ATOMS: atom_id res chain seq x y z
N MET A 1 8.57 0.96 -6.92
CA MET A 1 7.62 1.42 -7.94
C MET A 1 6.65 2.39 -7.27
N ALA A 2 7.05 3.65 -7.15
CA ALA A 2 6.16 4.75 -6.74
C ALA A 2 6.78 6.03 -7.31
N GLY A 3 5.99 6.86 -7.97
CA GLY A 3 6.50 8.03 -8.70
C GLY A 3 5.62 8.43 -9.90
N PRO A 4 6.09 9.33 -10.77
CA PRO A 4 5.30 9.94 -11.85
C PRO A 4 4.61 8.93 -12.78
N GLN A 5 5.25 7.78 -13.03
CA GLN A 5 4.68 6.72 -13.86
C GLN A 5 3.42 6.10 -13.25
N LEU A 6 3.38 5.91 -11.92
CA LEU A 6 2.20 5.37 -11.24
C LEU A 6 1.02 6.34 -11.35
N ALA A 7 1.27 7.64 -11.12
CA ALA A 7 0.25 8.67 -11.26
C ALA A 7 -0.33 8.70 -12.69
N ALA A 8 0.54 8.59 -13.71
CA ALA A 8 0.10 8.51 -15.11
C ALA A 8 -0.75 7.27 -15.39
N LEU A 9 -0.38 6.11 -14.84
CA LEU A 9 -1.17 4.88 -15.00
C LEU A 9 -2.54 4.97 -14.31
N ILE A 10 -2.61 5.52 -13.09
CA ILE A 10 -3.88 5.73 -12.38
C ILE A 10 -4.78 6.69 -13.17
N ALA A 11 -4.22 7.79 -13.70
CA ALA A 11 -4.96 8.73 -14.53
C ALA A 11 -5.52 8.07 -15.79
N LEU A 12 -4.71 7.26 -16.48
CA LEU A 12 -5.16 6.48 -17.64
C LEU A 12 -6.30 5.53 -17.26
N MET A 13 -6.15 4.75 -16.19
CA MET A 13 -7.18 3.80 -15.75
C MET A 13 -8.50 4.49 -15.41
N ARG A 14 -8.46 5.66 -14.78
CA ARG A 14 -9.65 6.47 -14.48
C ARG A 14 -10.31 7.04 -15.74
N ALA A 15 -9.52 7.49 -16.71
CA ALA A 15 -10.03 7.94 -18.00
C ALA A 15 -10.74 6.80 -18.75
N GLU A 16 -10.15 5.61 -18.77
CA GLU A 16 -10.75 4.42 -19.38
C GLU A 16 -12.01 3.96 -18.65
N ALA A 17 -12.06 4.07 -17.32
CA ALA A 17 -13.29 3.80 -16.56
C ALA A 17 -14.41 4.73 -17.02
N SER A 18 -14.14 6.04 -17.11
CA SER A 18 -15.10 7.03 -17.60
C SER A 18 -15.55 6.76 -19.03
N SER A 19 -14.62 6.44 -19.94
CA SER A 19 -14.91 6.10 -21.34
C SER A 19 -15.83 4.89 -21.47
N ALA A 20 -15.66 3.92 -20.59
CA ALA A 20 -16.51 2.73 -20.49
C ALA A 20 -17.83 2.95 -19.73
N GLY A 21 -18.16 4.18 -19.33
CA GLY A 21 -19.38 4.49 -18.57
C GLY A 21 -19.37 3.97 -17.12
N ARG A 22 -18.20 3.67 -16.56
CA ARG A 22 -18.01 3.27 -15.16
C ARG A 22 -17.56 4.46 -14.32
N ASP A 23 -17.89 4.44 -13.03
CA ASP A 23 -17.42 5.47 -12.10
C ASP A 23 -15.90 5.37 -11.89
N PRO A 24 -15.10 6.38 -12.27
CA PRO A 24 -13.66 6.36 -12.03
C PRO A 24 -13.27 6.39 -10.54
N ALA A 25 -14.17 6.87 -9.67
CA ALA A 25 -13.92 6.92 -8.23
C ALA A 25 -14.05 5.53 -7.57
N SER A 26 -14.72 4.57 -8.21
CA SER A 26 -14.81 3.19 -7.70
C SER A 26 -13.53 2.38 -7.95
N LEU A 27 -12.51 2.97 -8.57
CA LEU A 27 -11.24 2.30 -8.84
C LEU A 27 -10.35 2.36 -7.60
N GLU A 28 -10.32 1.26 -6.85
CA GLU A 28 -9.41 1.09 -5.71
C GLU A 28 -7.97 0.78 -6.16
N VAL A 29 -7.00 1.47 -5.57
CA VAL A 29 -5.57 1.25 -5.79
C VAL A 29 -4.96 0.60 -4.56
N SER A 30 -4.45 -0.62 -4.73
CA SER A 30 -3.68 -1.32 -3.71
C SER A 30 -2.18 -1.24 -4.01
N LEU A 31 -1.40 -0.64 -3.11
CA LEU A 31 0.06 -0.55 -3.24
C LEU A 31 0.77 -1.45 -2.22
N GLY A 32 1.81 -2.15 -2.68
CA GLY A 32 2.59 -3.06 -1.85
C GLY A 32 3.77 -2.37 -1.15
N HIS A 33 4.03 -2.76 0.10
CA HIS A 33 5.29 -2.43 0.79
C HIS A 33 5.74 -3.61 1.67
N LEU A 34 7.00 -3.62 2.11
CA LEU A 34 7.50 -4.64 3.03
C LEU A 34 7.13 -4.31 4.48
N VAL A 35 6.64 -5.32 5.20
CA VAL A 35 6.31 -5.25 6.64
C VAL A 35 7.51 -4.79 7.47
N THR A 36 8.73 -5.18 7.08
CA THR A 36 9.98 -4.90 7.80
C THR A 36 10.49 -3.48 7.59
N LYS A 37 9.92 -2.73 6.63
CA LYS A 37 10.45 -1.42 6.21
C LYS A 37 9.45 -0.29 6.28
N ILE A 38 8.15 -0.58 6.41
CA ILE A 38 7.14 0.48 6.46
C ILE A 38 7.18 1.17 7.83
N ASP A 39 6.93 2.47 7.80
CA ASP A 39 6.75 3.39 8.90
C ASP A 39 5.64 4.39 8.53
N SER A 40 5.22 5.25 9.45
CA SER A 40 4.12 6.20 9.22
C SER A 40 4.41 7.17 8.07
N GLU A 41 5.66 7.59 7.89
CA GLU A 41 6.05 8.52 6.81
C GLU A 41 5.92 7.85 5.44
N ARG A 42 6.43 6.63 5.29
CA ARG A 42 6.31 5.85 4.05
C ARG A 42 4.87 5.49 3.76
N ALA A 43 4.08 5.19 4.77
CA ALA A 43 2.65 4.94 4.62
C ALA A 43 1.92 6.17 4.06
N ALA A 44 2.21 7.37 4.60
CA ALA A 44 1.66 8.62 4.09
C ALA A 44 2.04 8.86 2.62
N ARG A 45 3.30 8.61 2.23
CA ARG A 45 3.73 8.73 0.82
C ARG A 45 2.99 7.78 -0.13
N LEU A 46 2.56 6.61 0.34
CA LEU A 46 1.76 5.68 -0.46
C LEU A 46 0.32 6.18 -0.62
N VAL A 47 -0.25 6.76 0.44
CA VAL A 47 -1.56 7.43 0.39
C VAL A 47 -1.53 8.61 -0.58
N ASP A 48 -0.49 9.46 -0.50
CA ASP A 48 -0.28 10.58 -1.42
C ASP A 48 -0.12 10.12 -2.89
N ALA A 49 0.42 8.92 -3.09
CA ALA A 49 0.53 8.29 -4.41
C ALA A 49 -0.81 7.68 -4.91
N GLY A 50 -1.87 7.79 -4.12
CA GLY A 50 -3.22 7.35 -4.45
C GLY A 50 -3.60 5.97 -3.94
N ALA A 51 -2.92 5.42 -2.93
CA ALA A 51 -3.29 4.13 -2.34
C ALA A 51 -4.56 4.23 -1.48
N ASP A 52 -5.59 3.45 -1.81
CA ASP A 52 -6.73 3.18 -0.94
C ASP A 52 -6.40 2.07 0.08
N ARG A 53 -5.49 1.16 -0.31
CA ARG A 53 -5.04 0.04 0.53
C ARG A 53 -3.52 -0.13 0.42
N ILE A 54 -2.88 -0.34 1.55
CA ILE A 54 -1.47 -0.75 1.62
C ILE A 54 -1.40 -2.24 1.96
N VAL A 55 -0.80 -3.02 1.07
CA VAL A 55 -0.60 -4.47 1.25
C VAL A 55 0.83 -4.71 1.75
N LEU A 56 0.95 -5.29 2.94
CA LEU A 56 2.24 -5.54 3.57
C LEU A 56 2.74 -6.95 3.25
N GLY A 57 3.83 -7.03 2.49
CA GLY A 57 4.52 -8.28 2.19
C GLY A 57 5.38 -8.75 3.37
N MET A 58 5.15 -9.98 3.81
CA MET A 58 5.98 -10.68 4.79
C MET A 58 7.22 -11.28 4.11
N PRO A 59 8.39 -11.28 4.78
CA PRO A 59 9.49 -12.15 4.38
C PRO A 59 9.08 -13.62 4.52
N SER A 60 9.67 -14.50 3.72
CA SER A 60 9.51 -15.94 3.89
C SER A 60 9.97 -16.35 5.29
N THR A 61 9.05 -16.86 6.11
CA THR A 61 9.34 -17.42 7.44
C THR A 61 8.52 -18.68 7.63
N THR A 62 9.11 -19.67 8.27
CA THR A 62 8.45 -20.94 8.65
C THR A 62 8.09 -20.97 10.12
N ASP A 63 8.53 -19.98 10.90
CA ASP A 63 8.28 -19.84 12.32
C ASP A 63 7.20 -18.77 12.57
N ILE A 64 6.13 -19.19 13.23
CA ILE A 64 4.97 -18.34 13.54
C ILE A 64 5.26 -17.32 14.64
N GLU A 65 6.11 -17.65 15.62
CA GLU A 65 6.46 -16.71 16.69
C GLU A 65 7.33 -15.58 16.11
N HIS A 66 8.28 -15.94 15.26
CA HIS A 66 9.05 -14.95 14.51
C HIS A 66 8.16 -14.09 13.60
N ALA A 67 7.18 -14.68 12.92
CA ALA A 67 6.23 -13.93 12.10
C ALA A 67 5.43 -12.90 12.93
N LYS A 68 4.98 -13.31 14.13
CA LYS A 68 4.28 -12.44 15.08
C LYS A 68 5.15 -11.26 15.52
N ASP A 69 6.42 -11.50 15.82
CA ASP A 69 7.36 -10.45 16.22
C ASP A 69 7.58 -9.42 15.10
N VAL A 70 7.72 -9.90 13.85
CA VAL A 70 7.87 -9.03 12.67
C VAL A 70 6.65 -8.12 12.48
N VAL A 71 5.44 -8.66 12.62
CA VAL A 71 4.19 -7.90 12.52
C VAL A 71 4.03 -6.93 13.70
N SER A 72 4.37 -7.35 14.92
CA SER A 72 4.31 -6.50 16.12
C SER A 72 5.25 -5.30 15.99
N ALA A 73 6.48 -5.53 15.53
CA ALA A 73 7.44 -4.47 15.25
C ALA A 73 6.95 -3.53 14.13
N CYS A 74 6.19 -4.05 13.14
CA CYS A 74 5.56 -3.23 12.12
C CYS A 74 4.47 -2.32 12.70
N ALA A 75 3.61 -2.85 13.57
CA ALA A 75 2.57 -2.06 14.23
C ALA A 75 3.19 -0.94 15.08
N GLN A 76 4.28 -1.21 15.79
CA GLN A 76 5.03 -0.20 16.53
C GLN A 76 5.62 0.88 15.61
N ARG A 77 6.27 0.51 14.50
CA ARG A 77 6.80 1.49 13.51
C ARG A 77 5.72 2.38 12.89
N LEU A 78 4.50 1.87 12.78
CA LEU A 78 3.34 2.62 12.27
C LEU A 78 2.65 3.45 13.35
N GLY A 79 3.03 3.29 14.63
CA GLY A 79 2.35 3.94 15.76
C GLY A 79 0.95 3.37 16.04
N LEU A 80 0.66 2.14 15.63
CA LEU A 80 -0.64 1.48 15.79
C LEU A 80 -0.78 0.68 17.08
N ALA A 81 0.36 0.35 17.71
CA ALA A 81 0.41 -0.35 18.98
C ALA A 81 1.01 0.58 20.05
N SER A 82 0.36 0.61 21.22
CA SER A 82 0.80 1.31 22.43
C SER A 82 1.52 0.35 23.37
#